data_AF-A0A0K0DRC0-F1
#
_entry.id   AF-A0A0K0DRC0-F1
#
_cell.length_a   1.000
_cell.length_b   1.000
_cell.length_c   1.000
_cell.angle_alpha   90.00
_cell.angle_beta   90.00
_cell.angle_gamma   90.00
#
_symmetry.space_group_name_H-M   'P 1'
#
loop_
_entity.id
_entity.type
_entity.pdbx_description
1 polymer ?
#
loop_
_entity_poly.entity_id
_entity_poly.type
_entity_poly.pdbx_seq_one_letter_code
_entity_poly.pdbx_strand_id
1 'polypeptide(L)'
;MSSVWRHGDRLPIEICPTDPIQEDDWALGGGGFGQLTPLGMAQQFKFGKLLREFYVETGFLSKKYSSKEIYILSTDVNRTIISAMSNMLGMYGQPDGSSRAEIDYPNATGWPVGYVPIPVHTIDFNTDHVCHSFCIY
;
A
#
# COMPACT_ATOMS: atom_id res chain seq x y z
N MET A 1 14.44 -5.10 -11.63
CA MET A 1 13.98 -6.12 -10.65
C MET A 1 12.49 -5.90 -10.43
N SER A 2 11.71 -6.97 -10.25
CA SER A 2 10.27 -6.89 -9.97
C SER A 2 9.99 -7.61 -8.64
N SER A 3 9.05 -7.07 -7.87
CA SER A 3 8.62 -7.62 -6.59
C SER A 3 7.10 -7.70 -6.56
N VAL A 4 6.57 -8.82 -6.11
CA VAL A 4 5.12 -9.06 -5.99
C VAL A 4 4.83 -9.48 -4.57
N TRP A 5 3.81 -8.88 -3.97
CA TRP A 5 3.40 -9.17 -2.59
C TRP A 5 1.88 -9.17 -2.46
N ARG A 6 1.39 -9.91 -1.47
CA ARG A 6 -0.03 -9.91 -1.09
C ARG A 6 -0.36 -8.67 -0.28
N HIS A 7 -1.63 -8.27 -0.29
CA HIS A 7 -2.20 -7.33 0.67
C HIS A 7 -1.97 -7.77 2.13
N GLY A 8 -2.05 -6.84 3.08
CA GLY A 8 -1.99 -7.15 4.52
C GLY A 8 -3.25 -7.82 5.05
N ASP A 9 -3.33 -8.01 6.36
CA ASP A 9 -4.54 -8.51 7.05
C ASP A 9 -5.82 -7.73 6.64
N ARG A 10 -6.92 -8.46 6.49
CA ARG A 10 -8.20 -7.95 5.99
C ARG A 10 -9.37 -8.64 6.66
N LEU A 11 -10.52 -7.99 6.57
CA LEU A 11 -11.81 -8.59 6.93
C LEU A 11 -12.18 -9.73 5.97
N PRO A 12 -13.08 -10.65 6.38
CA PRO A 12 -13.61 -11.71 5.51
C PRO A 12 -14.20 -11.13 4.23
N ILE A 13 -14.13 -11.85 3.10
CA ILE A 13 -14.80 -11.42 1.85
C ILE A 13 -16.22 -11.97 1.79
N GLU A 14 -16.42 -13.15 2.38
CA GLU A 14 -17.70 -13.83 2.52
C GLU A 14 -17.69 -14.56 3.87
N ILE A 15 -18.88 -14.82 4.40
CA ILE A 15 -19.12 -15.54 5.65
C ILE A 15 -20.02 -16.75 5.39
N CYS A 16 -20.04 -17.71 6.30
CA CYS A 16 -20.97 -18.83 6.21
C CYS A 16 -22.42 -18.33 6.35
N PRO A 17 -23.42 -18.93 5.67
CA PRO A 17 -24.81 -18.47 5.75
C PRO A 17 -25.41 -18.44 7.17
N THR A 18 -24.86 -19.22 8.10
CA THR A 18 -25.32 -19.30 9.49
C THR A 18 -24.40 -18.57 10.47
N ASP A 19 -23.46 -17.76 9.98
CA ASP A 19 -22.56 -17.00 10.85
C ASP A 19 -23.36 -15.92 11.62
N PRO A 20 -23.28 -15.87 12.95
CA PRO A 20 -23.94 -14.81 13.71
C PRO A 20 -23.30 -13.42 13.50
N ILE A 21 -22.06 -13.34 13.00
CA ILE A 21 -21.34 -12.10 12.73
C ILE A 21 -21.58 -11.70 11.28
N GLN A 22 -22.24 -10.56 11.08
CA GLN A 22 -22.62 -10.03 9.77
C GLN A 22 -21.67 -8.94 9.31
N GLU A 23 -21.86 -8.43 8.08
CA GLU A 23 -20.97 -7.42 7.49
C GLU A 23 -20.83 -6.17 8.37
N ASP A 24 -21.94 -5.68 8.93
CA ASP A 24 -21.98 -4.49 9.76
C ASP A 24 -21.20 -4.64 11.09
N ASP A 25 -20.99 -5.87 11.56
CA ASP A 25 -20.18 -6.14 12.76
C ASP A 25 -18.68 -5.95 12.49
N TRP A 26 -18.27 -5.93 11.21
CA TRP A 26 -16.89 -5.73 10.81
C TRP A 26 -16.58 -4.26 10.56
N ALA A 27 -16.35 -3.50 11.63
CA ALA A 27 -16.11 -2.04 11.56
C ALA A 27 -14.63 -1.63 11.30
N LEU A 28 -13.69 -2.58 11.24
CA LEU A 28 -12.27 -2.27 11.13
C LEU A 28 -11.91 -1.73 9.73
N GLY A 29 -11.01 -0.74 9.67
CA GLY A 29 -10.38 -0.33 8.41
C GLY A 29 -11.31 0.34 7.41
N GLY A 30 -12.37 0.99 7.88
CA GLY A 30 -13.42 1.58 7.05
C GLY A 30 -14.69 0.73 7.01
N GLY A 31 -14.62 -0.50 7.50
CA GLY A 31 -15.74 -1.41 7.68
C GLY A 31 -16.18 -2.13 6.40
N GLY A 32 -16.86 -3.26 6.58
CA GLY A 32 -17.39 -4.08 5.50
C GLY A 32 -16.42 -5.14 4.99
N PHE A 33 -16.95 -6.05 4.18
CA PHE A 33 -16.20 -7.21 3.74
C PHE A 33 -15.02 -6.86 2.84
N GLY A 34 -13.96 -7.66 2.97
CA GLY A 34 -12.76 -7.60 2.14
C GLY A 34 -11.89 -6.37 2.36
N GLN A 35 -12.25 -5.45 3.27
CA GLN A 35 -11.46 -4.25 3.56
C GLN A 35 -10.21 -4.58 4.37
N LEU A 36 -9.16 -3.79 4.15
CA LEU A 36 -7.89 -3.94 4.85
C LEU A 36 -8.00 -3.46 6.29
N THR A 37 -7.54 -4.24 7.26
CA THR A 37 -7.59 -3.83 8.67
C THR A 37 -6.43 -2.88 9.00
N PRO A 38 -6.51 -2.14 10.13
CA PRO A 38 -5.36 -1.39 10.65
C PRO A 38 -4.13 -2.27 10.91
N LEU A 39 -4.34 -3.54 11.28
CA LEU A 39 -3.26 -4.53 11.39
C LEU A 39 -2.61 -4.77 10.02
N GLY A 40 -3.40 -4.92 8.96
CA GLY A 40 -2.90 -5.08 7.60
C GLY A 40 -2.11 -3.87 7.10
N MET A 41 -2.55 -2.66 7.43
CA MET A 41 -1.80 -1.43 7.15
C MET A 41 -0.44 -1.46 7.87
N ALA A 42 -0.42 -1.80 9.17
CA ALA A 42 0.82 -1.89 9.95
C ALA A 42 1.79 -2.96 9.43
N GLN A 43 1.27 -4.10 8.98
CA GLN A 43 2.07 -5.15 8.35
C GLN A 43 2.76 -4.65 7.08
N GLN A 44 2.01 -3.96 6.21
CA GLN A 44 2.56 -3.41 4.95
C GLN A 44 3.54 -2.26 5.21
N PHE A 45 3.26 -1.40 6.19
CA PHE A 45 4.21 -0.38 6.63
C PHE A 45 5.52 -0.99 7.13
N LYS A 46 5.46 -2.04 7.96
CA LYS A 46 6.65 -2.77 8.42
C LYS A 46 7.38 -3.42 7.24
N PHE A 47 6.66 -4.01 6.29
CA PHE A 47 7.28 -4.60 5.10
C PHE A 47 7.98 -3.53 4.23
N GLY A 48 7.37 -2.37 4.03
CA GLY A 48 7.99 -1.24 3.33
C GLY A 48 9.30 -0.77 3.97
N LYS A 49 9.38 -0.76 5.31
CA LYS A 49 10.65 -0.49 6.01
C LYS A 49 11.73 -1.51 5.69
N LEU A 50 11.39 -2.80 5.65
CA LEU A 50 12.34 -3.85 5.23
C LEU A 50 12.78 -3.63 3.78
N LEU A 51 11.87 -3.28 2.87
CA LEU A 51 12.23 -2.96 1.48
C LEU A 51 13.19 -1.76 1.39
N ARG A 52 13.02 -0.74 2.25
CA ARG A 52 13.98 0.36 2.36
C ARG A 52 15.37 -0.15 2.77
N GLU A 53 15.45 -0.98 3.80
CA GLU A 53 16.72 -1.56 4.26
C GLU A 53 17.42 -2.33 3.13
N PHE A 54 16.67 -3.12 2.36
CA PHE A 54 17.25 -3.94 1.29
C PHE A 54 17.62 -3.17 0.02
N TYR A 55 16.85 -2.14 -0.35
CA TYR A 55 17.01 -1.47 -1.65
C TYR A 55 17.50 -0.04 -1.56
N VAL A 56 17.09 0.72 -0.55
CA VAL A 56 17.46 2.14 -0.43
C VAL A 56 18.76 2.29 0.36
N GLU A 57 18.87 1.62 1.51
CA GLU A 57 20.07 1.73 2.35
C GLU A 57 21.29 1.04 1.74
N THR A 58 21.08 0.06 0.87
CA THR A 58 22.14 -0.57 0.06
C THR A 58 22.56 0.28 -1.14
N GLY A 59 21.83 1.37 -1.45
CA GLY A 59 22.09 2.26 -2.57
C GLY A 59 21.58 1.78 -3.93
N PHE A 60 20.77 0.72 -3.98
CA PHE A 60 20.13 0.28 -5.23
C PHE A 60 19.07 1.27 -5.73
N LEU A 61 18.33 1.88 -4.81
CA LEU A 61 17.37 2.97 -5.06
C LEU A 61 17.82 4.25 -4.33
N SER A 62 17.40 5.40 -4.86
CA SER A 62 17.67 6.69 -4.23
C SER A 62 16.98 6.81 -2.86
N LYS A 63 17.65 7.49 -1.91
CA LYS A 63 17.09 7.79 -0.56
C LYS A 63 15.80 8.60 -0.63
N LYS A 64 15.73 9.48 -1.62
CA LYS A 64 14.56 10.26 -2.00
C LYS A 64 13.79 9.52 -3.11
N TYR A 65 12.46 9.57 -3.06
CA TYR A 65 11.63 9.04 -4.12
C TYR A 65 11.94 9.67 -5.49
N SER A 66 12.02 8.83 -6.52
CA SER A 66 12.18 9.24 -7.92
C SER A 66 11.18 8.47 -8.79
N SER A 67 10.36 9.20 -9.54
CA SER A 67 9.39 8.60 -10.49
C SER A 67 10.04 7.85 -11.64
N LYS A 68 11.36 8.00 -11.83
CA LYS A 68 12.14 7.27 -12.84
C LYS A 68 12.65 5.92 -12.34
N GLU A 69 12.66 5.69 -11.03
CA GLU A 69 13.22 4.49 -10.42
C GLU A 69 12.16 3.46 -10.04
N ILE A 70 10.94 3.93 -9.73
CA ILE A 70 9.90 3.09 -9.13
C ILE A 70 8.57 3.28 -9.86
N TYR A 71 7.96 2.15 -10.17
CA TYR A 71 6.60 2.05 -10.68
C TYR A 71 5.81 1.09 -9.78
N ILE A 72 4.69 1.55 -9.23
CA ILE A 72 3.83 0.74 -8.36
C ILE A 72 2.51 0.47 -9.08
N LEU A 73 2.20 -0.82 -9.24
CA LEU A 73 0.96 -1.30 -9.83
C LEU A 73 0.22 -2.16 -8.80
N SER A 74 -1.08 -1.95 -8.69
CA SER A 74 -1.97 -2.70 -7.81
C SER A 74 -3.19 -3.17 -8.59
N THR A 75 -3.76 -4.31 -8.20
CA THR A 75 -5.11 -4.67 -8.66
C THR A 75 -6.12 -3.64 -8.16
N ASP A 76 -7.20 -3.41 -8.92
CA ASP A 76 -8.22 -2.41 -8.59
C ASP A 76 -9.18 -2.86 -7.47
N VAL A 77 -8.63 -3.01 -6.27
CA VAL A 77 -9.38 -3.34 -5.06
C VAL A 77 -8.83 -2.53 -3.88
N ASN A 78 -9.70 -1.95 -3.07
CA ASN A 78 -9.31 -1.08 -1.94
C ASN A 78 -8.18 -1.66 -1.09
N ARG A 79 -8.28 -2.94 -0.70
CA ARG A 79 -7.28 -3.58 0.17
C ARG A 79 -5.87 -3.63 -0.43
N THR A 80 -5.74 -3.80 -1.75
CA THR A 80 -4.43 -3.87 -2.42
C THR A 80 -3.88 -2.47 -2.66
N ILE A 81 -4.73 -1.50 -2.97
CA ILE A 81 -4.34 -0.09 -3.11
C ILE A 81 -3.85 0.46 -1.77
N ILE A 82 -4.62 0.30 -0.70
CA ILE A 82 -4.25 0.76 0.66
C ILE A 82 -3.00 0.01 1.16
N SER A 83 -2.86 -1.27 0.84
CA SER A 83 -1.63 -2.02 1.14
C SER A 83 -0.41 -1.42 0.46
N ALA A 84 -0.51 -1.11 -0.84
CA ALA A 84 0.58 -0.49 -1.60
C ALA A 84 0.95 0.89 -1.04
N MET A 85 -0.05 1.73 -0.73
CA MET A 85 0.16 3.04 -0.10
C MET A 85 0.84 2.92 1.28
N SER A 86 0.39 1.97 2.11
CA SER A 86 0.98 1.71 3.43
C SER A 86 2.44 1.23 3.33
N ASN A 87 2.73 0.40 2.33
CA ASN A 87 4.08 -0.07 2.03
C ASN A 87 4.99 1.09 1.61
N MET A 88 4.53 1.92 0.67
CA MET A 88 5.28 3.10 0.22
C MET A 88 5.53 4.12 1.34
N LEU A 89 4.55 4.29 2.24
CA LEU A 89 4.74 5.08 3.46
C LEU A 89 5.86 4.51 4.34
N GLY A 90 5.94 3.18 4.48
CA GLY A 90 7.03 2.51 5.19
C GLY A 90 8.39 2.69 4.50
N MET A 91 8.42 2.71 3.17
CA MET A 91 9.66 2.77 2.41
C MET A 91 10.23 4.18 2.27
N TYR A 92 9.38 5.19 2.06
CA TYR A 92 9.80 6.57 1.74
C TYR A 92 9.27 7.65 2.69
N GLY A 93 8.31 7.34 3.56
CA GLY A 93 7.77 8.28 4.55
C GLY A 93 8.63 8.43 5.81
N GLN A 94 9.95 8.35 5.69
CA GLN A 94 10.86 8.44 6.84
C GLN A 94 11.14 9.91 7.20
N PRO A 95 11.05 10.29 8.49
CA PRO A 95 11.43 11.63 8.95
C PRO A 95 12.96 11.72 9.17
N ASP A 96 13.74 11.24 8.21
CA ASP A 96 15.22 11.16 8.29
C ASP A 96 15.93 12.28 7.49
N GLY A 97 15.16 13.23 6.95
CA GLY A 97 15.67 14.34 6.15
C GLY A 97 15.97 13.98 4.69
N SER A 98 15.68 12.75 4.24
CA SER A 98 15.82 12.36 2.83
C SER A 98 15.01 13.23 1.87
N SER A 99 13.78 13.56 2.30
CA SER A 99 12.81 14.33 1.53
C SER A 99 12.72 15.77 2.06
N ARG A 100 12.62 16.73 1.16
CA ARG A 100 12.63 18.17 1.47
C ARG A 100 11.24 18.78 1.37
N ALA A 101 10.83 19.50 2.40
CA ALA A 101 9.62 20.33 2.36
C ALA A 101 9.73 21.39 1.24
N GLU A 102 8.61 21.76 0.64
CA GLU A 102 8.48 22.68 -0.52
C GLU A 102 9.13 22.19 -1.82
N ILE A 103 9.63 20.96 -1.86
CA ILE A 103 10.19 20.33 -3.06
C ILE A 103 9.54 18.97 -3.29
N ASP A 104 9.55 18.13 -2.27
CA ASP A 104 9.07 16.73 -2.35
C ASP A 104 7.68 16.57 -1.76
N TYR A 105 7.35 17.43 -0.80
CA TYR A 105 6.04 17.48 -0.15
C TYR A 105 5.75 18.91 0.36
N PRO A 106 4.48 19.31 0.48
CA PRO A 106 4.12 20.65 0.93
C PRO A 106 4.41 20.86 2.43
N ASN A 107 4.83 22.06 2.80
CA ASN A 107 4.90 22.54 4.18
C ASN A 107 3.54 23.13 4.61
N ALA A 108 2.48 22.34 4.47
CA ALA A 108 1.12 22.74 4.80
C ALA A 108 0.75 22.27 6.21
N THR A 109 -0.01 23.09 6.95
CA THR A 109 -0.56 22.68 8.25
C THR A 109 -1.42 21.42 8.08
N GLY A 110 -1.11 20.38 8.87
CA GLY A 110 -1.78 19.08 8.78
C GLY A 110 -1.12 18.09 7.82
N TRP A 111 -0.12 18.50 7.03
CA TRP A 111 0.66 17.57 6.21
C TRP A 111 1.72 16.85 7.06
N PRO A 112 1.83 15.51 7.00
CA PRO A 112 2.84 14.79 7.78
C PRO A 112 4.26 15.10 7.28
N VAL A 113 5.16 15.46 8.20
CA VAL A 113 6.56 15.75 7.87
C VAL A 113 7.23 14.50 7.28
N GLY A 114 7.89 14.67 6.13
CA GLY A 114 8.57 13.58 5.42
C GLY A 114 7.64 12.70 4.58
N TYR A 115 6.33 12.94 4.57
CA TYR A 115 5.41 12.17 3.75
C TYR A 115 5.40 12.68 2.31
N VAL A 116 5.93 11.86 1.40
CA VAL A 116 5.87 12.07 -0.05
C VAL A 116 4.82 11.09 -0.61
N PRO A 117 3.74 11.57 -1.25
CA PRO A 117 2.77 10.69 -1.89
C PRO A 117 3.41 10.01 -3.10
N ILE A 118 3.35 8.68 -3.13
CA ILE A 118 3.87 7.88 -4.24
C ILE A 118 2.69 7.34 -5.05
N PRO A 119 2.66 7.56 -6.38
CA PRO A 119 1.58 7.06 -7.23
C PRO A 119 1.45 5.54 -7.16
N VAL A 120 0.22 5.06 -6.98
CA VAL A 120 -0.17 3.66 -7.10
C VAL A 120 -1.11 3.56 -8.29
N HIS A 121 -0.65 2.93 -9.36
CA HIS A 121 -1.47 2.72 -10.55
C HIS A 121 -2.35 1.49 -10.37
N THR A 122 -3.49 1.48 -11.05
CA THR A 122 -4.37 0.32 -11.15
C THR A 122 -4.76 0.08 -12.61
N ILE A 123 -5.15 -1.15 -12.91
CA ILE A 123 -5.81 -1.53 -14.15
C ILE A 123 -7.18 -2.07 -13.75
N ASP A 124 -8.21 -1.72 -14.53
CA ASP A 124 -9.57 -2.21 -14.29
C ASP A 124 -9.57 -3.74 -14.16
N PHE A 125 -10.31 -4.22 -13.16
CA PHE A 125 -10.32 -5.63 -12.77
C PHE A 125 -10.55 -6.60 -13.95
N ASN A 126 -11.41 -6.25 -14.91
CA ASN A 126 -11.76 -7.13 -16.03
C ASN A 126 -10.71 -7.12 -17.15
N THR A 127 -9.78 -6.17 -17.13
CA THR A 127 -8.74 -5.98 -18.15
C THR A 127 -7.33 -6.12 -17.59
N ASP A 128 -7.21 -6.40 -16.29
CA ASP A 128 -5.93 -6.59 -15.62
C ASP A 128 -5.36 -7.97 -15.93
N HIS A 129 -4.55 -8.06 -16.98
CA HIS A 129 -3.79 -9.26 -17.35
C HIS A 129 -2.39 -9.30 -16.71
N VAL A 130 -2.07 -8.37 -15.81
CA VAL A 130 -0.71 -8.19 -15.28
C VAL A 130 -0.64 -8.58 -13.80
N CYS A 131 -1.55 -8.05 -12.98
CA CYS A 131 -1.56 -8.25 -11.53
C CYS A 131 -2.66 -9.20 -11.06
N HIS A 132 -3.71 -9.41 -11.85
CA HIS A 132 -4.76 -10.37 -11.52
C HIS A 132 -4.41 -11.78 -12.03
N SER A 133 -4.07 -12.70 -11.11
CA SER A 133 -3.73 -14.09 -11.48
C SER A 133 -4.94 -14.96 -11.86
N PHE A 134 -6.17 -14.47 -11.72
CA PHE A 134 -7.40 -15.17 -12.10
C PHE A 134 -8.00 -14.58 -13.38
N CYS A 135 -7.25 -14.60 -14.49
CA CYS A 135 -7.88 -14.61 -15.81
C CYS A 135 -8.31 -16.04 -16.11
N ILE A 136 -9.54 -16.39 -15.72
CA ILE A 136 -10.22 -17.56 -16.28
C ILE A 136 -10.98 -17.04 -17.51
N TYR A 137 -10.46 -17.34 -18.70
CA TYR A 137 -11.25 -17.38 -19.92
C TYR A 137 -12.11 -18.65 -19.92
#